data_AF-A0AAU4RCW8-F1
#
_entry.id   AF-A0AAU4RCW8-F1
#
_cell.length_a   1.000
_cell.length_b   1.000
_cell.length_c   1.000
_cell.angle_alpha   90.00
_cell.angle_beta   90.00
_cell.angle_gamma   90.00
#
_symmetry.space_group_name_H-M   'P 1'
#
loop_
_entity.id
_entity.type
_entity.pdbx_description
1 polymer ?
#
loop_
_entity_poly.entity_id
_entity_poly.type
_entity_poly.pdbx_seq_one_letter_code
_entity_poly.pdbx_strand_id
1 'polypeptide(L)' 'MDPKPWRERIVEEERLLEQLRVLASESASRRAQALRDGVADLGTVAAVARDLGRSWQAVDQALKRDEKKATTQDATTTE' A
#
# COMPACT_ATOMS: atom_id res chain seq x y z
N MET A 1 9.39 -31.44 -23.49
CA MET A 1 9.04 -30.84 -22.19
C MET A 1 7.54 -30.81 -22.14
N ASP A 2 6.93 -31.72 -21.39
CA ASP A 2 5.51 -31.62 -21.09
C ASP A 2 5.26 -30.31 -20.32
N PRO A 3 4.23 -29.53 -20.68
CA PRO A 3 3.91 -28.33 -19.94
C PRO A 3 3.60 -28.71 -18.50
N LYS A 4 4.14 -27.93 -17.54
CA LYS A 4 3.83 -28.11 -16.12
C LYS A 4 2.31 -28.30 -15.92
N PRO A 5 1.89 -29.26 -15.08
CA PRO A 5 0.50 -29.44 -14.73
C PRO A 5 -0.12 -28.09 -14.34
N TRP A 6 -1.35 -27.82 -14.79
CA TRP A 6 -2.01 -26.53 -14.53
C TRP A 6 -2.12 -26.20 -13.04
N ARG A 7 -2.18 -27.22 -12.18
CA ARG A 7 -2.20 -27.07 -10.72
C ARG A 7 -0.91 -26.44 -10.19
N GLU A 8 0.24 -26.88 -10.67
CA GLU A 8 1.54 -26.30 -10.28
C GLU A 8 1.66 -24.86 -10.75
N ARG A 9 1.17 -24.56 -11.96
CA ARG A 9 1.13 -23.19 -12.49
C ARG A 9 0.29 -22.26 -11.60
N ILE A 10 -0.87 -22.71 -11.12
CA ILE A 10 -1.69 -21.91 -10.20
C ILE A 10 -0.96 -21.64 -8.88
N VAL A 11 -0.33 -22.66 -8.28
CA VAL A 11 0.42 -22.49 -7.02
C VAL A 11 1.58 -21.49 -7.19
N GLU A 12 2.26 -21.52 -8.34
CA GLU A 12 3.31 -20.55 -8.66
C GLU A 12 2.76 -19.12 -8.78
N GLU A 13 1.64 -18.93 -9.47
CA GLU A 13 0.98 -17.62 -9.59
C GLU A 13 0.46 -17.10 -8.25
N GLU A 14 -0.11 -17.97 -7.40
CA GLU A 14 -0.54 -17.59 -6.05
C GLU A 14 0.64 -17.13 -5.18
N ARG A 15 1.78 -17.84 -5.26
CA ARG A 15 3.00 -17.43 -4.56
C ARG A 15 3.55 -16.10 -5.10
N LEU A 16 3.49 -15.87 -6.40
CA LEU A 16 3.90 -14.60 -7.00
C LEU A 16 2.99 -13.47 -6.53
N LEU A 17 1.68 -13.70 -6.54
CA LEU A 17 0.69 -12.73 -6.12
C LEU A 17 0.87 -12.35 -4.64
N GLU A 18 1.22 -13.30 -3.78
CA GLU A 18 1.52 -13.01 -2.37
C GLU A 18 2.76 -12.12 -2.21
N GLN A 19 3.85 -12.40 -2.95
CA GLN A 19 5.04 -11.54 -2.95
C GLN A 19 4.71 -10.13 -3.47
N LEU A 20 3.91 -10.02 -4.53
CA LEU A 20 3.48 -8.74 -5.08
C LEU A 20 2.60 -7.96 -4.10
N ARG A 21 1.75 -8.64 -3.31
CA ARG A 21 0.96 -8.00 -2.26
C ARG A 21 1.84 -7.37 -1.19
N VAL A 22 2.89 -8.07 -0.75
CA VAL A 22 3.85 -7.53 0.22
C VAL A 22 4.53 -6.29 -0.34
N LEU A 23 5.09 -6.37 -1.55
CA LEU A 23 5.76 -5.24 -2.19
C LEU A 23 4.81 -4.05 -2.43
N ALA A 24 3.57 -4.32 -2.85
CA ALA A 24 2.55 -3.29 -3.04
C ALA A 24 2.18 -2.63 -1.72
N SER A 25 2.07 -3.39 -0.63
CA SER A 25 1.79 -2.90 0.72
C SER A 25 2.92 -1.99 1.21
N GLU A 26 4.18 -2.41 1.08
CA GLU A 26 5.33 -1.58 1.45
C GLU A 26 5.41 -0.30 0.60
N SER A 27 5.17 -0.42 -0.71
CA SER A 27 5.12 0.74 -1.59
C SER A 27 4.00 1.70 -1.21
N ALA A 28 2.85 1.19 -0.77
CA ALA A 28 1.74 2.02 -0.29
C ALA A 28 2.13 2.78 0.99
N SER A 29 2.83 2.13 1.93
CA SER A 29 3.34 2.79 3.14
C SER A 29 4.34 3.91 2.81
N ARG A 30 5.30 3.66 1.90
CA ARG A 30 6.25 4.70 1.45
C ARG A 30 5.53 5.88 0.80
N ARG A 31 4.50 5.61 -0.01
CA ARG A 31 3.68 6.66 -0.63
C ARG A 31 2.89 7.43 0.42
N ALA A 32 2.29 6.76 1.41
CA ALA A 32 1.58 7.43 2.49
C ALA A 32 2.50 8.37 3.27
N GLN A 33 3.75 7.96 3.53
CA GLN A 33 4.73 8.85 4.15
C GLN A 33 5.00 10.10 3.31
N ALA A 34 5.27 9.95 2.00
CA ALA A 34 5.47 11.09 1.11
C ALA A 34 4.25 12.03 1.06
N LEU A 35 3.04 11.48 1.19
CA LEU A 35 1.82 12.29 1.30
C LEU A 35 1.76 13.06 2.62
N ARG A 36 2.21 12.49 3.74
CA ARG A 36 2.32 13.23 5.03
C ARG A 36 3.34 14.34 4.95
N ASP A 37 4.48 14.08 4.31
CA ASP A 37 5.51 15.09 4.09
C ASP A 37 4.96 16.26 3.25
N GLY A 38 4.25 15.94 2.15
CA GLY A 38 3.55 16.95 1.36
C GLY A 38 2.47 17.71 2.15
N VAL A 39 1.79 17.07 3.10
CA VAL A 39 0.82 17.74 3.98
C VAL A 39 1.53 18.68 4.95
N ALA A 40 2.71 18.32 5.44
CA ALA A 40 3.53 19.19 6.27
C ALA A 40 4.01 20.42 5.49
N ASP A 41 4.38 20.24 4.22
CA ASP A 41 4.86 21.32 3.34
C ASP A 41 3.73 22.25 2.86
N LEU A 42 2.59 21.69 2.42
CA LEU A 42 1.48 22.44 1.83
C LEU A 42 0.35 22.76 2.83
N GLY A 43 0.47 22.28 4.06
CA GLY A 43 -0.43 22.52 5.19
C GLY A 43 -1.72 21.71 5.21
N THR A 44 -2.22 21.22 4.06
CA THR A 44 -3.46 20.42 4.03
C THR A 44 -3.44 19.29 3.02
N VAL A 45 -4.16 18.21 3.33
CA VAL A 45 -4.42 17.08 2.42
C VAL A 45 -5.05 17.54 1.11
N ALA A 46 -5.89 18.58 1.15
CA ALA A 46 -6.54 19.13 -0.04
C ALA A 46 -5.56 19.89 -0.94
N ALA A 47 -4.55 20.56 -0.37
CA ALA A 47 -3.49 21.20 -1.16
C ALA A 47 -2.62 20.15 -1.85
N VAL A 48 -2.21 19.09 -1.13
CA VAL A 48 -1.49 17.94 -1.71
C VAL A 48 -2.29 17.26 -2.81
N ALA A 49 -3.58 17.04 -2.62
CA ALA A 49 -4.43 16.45 -3.63
C ALA A 49 -4.50 17.30 -4.90
N ARG A 50 -4.62 18.62 -4.76
CA ARG A 50 -4.62 19.56 -5.89
C ARG A 50 -3.29 19.56 -6.62
N ASP A 51 -2.18 19.60 -5.90
CA ASP A 51 -0.82 19.57 -6.45
C ASP A 51 -0.57 18.29 -7.27
N LEU A 52 -0.99 17.14 -6.74
CA LEU A 52 -0.88 15.84 -7.40
C LEU A 52 -1.92 15.59 -8.51
N GLY A 53 -2.88 16.50 -8.73
CA GLY A 53 -3.99 16.30 -9.66
C GLY A 53 -4.90 15.11 -9.30
N ARG A 54 -5.08 14.84 -8.00
CA ARG A 54 -5.89 13.74 -7.46
C ARG A 54 -7.07 14.26 -6.65
N SER A 55 -8.07 13.40 -6.45
CA SER A 55 -9.15 13.71 -5.52
C SER A 55 -8.64 13.69 -4.08
N TRP A 56 -9.14 14.62 -3.26
CA TRP A 56 -8.84 14.66 -1.82
C TRP A 56 -9.10 13.32 -1.14
N GLN A 57 -10.23 12.68 -1.48
CA GLN A 57 -10.60 11.36 -0.94
C GLN A 57 -9.55 10.29 -1.25
N ALA A 58 -8.89 10.33 -2.41
CA ALA A 58 -7.86 9.34 -2.75
C ALA A 58 -6.62 9.50 -1.85
N VAL A 59 -6.25 10.73 -1.52
CA VAL A 59 -5.12 11.02 -0.60
C VAL A 59 -5.50 10.65 0.83
N ASP A 60 -6.67 11.06 1.29
CA ASP A 60 -7.20 10.75 2.62
C ASP A 60 -7.30 9.23 2.85
N GLN A 61 -7.81 8.48 1.87
CA GLN A 61 -7.90 7.02 1.99
C GLN A 61 -6.54 6.33 1.98
N ALA A 62 -5.55 6.85 1.25
CA ALA A 62 -4.20 6.31 1.27
C ALA A 62 -3.56 6.46 2.66
N LEU A 63 -3.73 7.63 3.29
CA LEU A 63 -3.25 7.88 4.65
C LEU A 63 -3.95 7.00 5.69
N LYS A 64 -5.28 6.91 5.64
CA LYS A 64 -6.08 6.08 6.56
C LYS A 64 -5.75 4.59 6.48
N ARG A 65 -5.48 4.08 5.27
CA ARG A 65 -5.12 2.67 5.08
C ARG A 65 -3.76 2.36 5.72
N ASP A 66 -2.80 3.25 5.58
CA ASP A 66 -1.49 3.10 6.20
C ASP A 66 -1.57 3.20 7.73
N GLU A 67 -2.38 4.12 8.26
CA GLU A 67 -2.63 4.23 9.71
C GLU A 67 -3.25 2.95 10.29
N LYS A 68 -4.27 2.40 9.64
CA LYS A 68 -4.87 1.12 10.06
C LYS A 68 -3.84 -0.01 10.04
N LYS A 69 -2.99 -0.07 9.01
CA LYS A 69 -1.93 -1.07 8.92
C LYS A 69 -0.94 -0.95 10.08
N ALA A 70 -0.53 0.27 10.45
CA ALA A 70 0.33 0.49 11.62
C ALA A 70 -0.32 -0.06 12.90
N THR A 71 -1.59 0.26 13.15
CA THR A 71 -2.29 -0.23 14.35
C THR A 71 -2.42 -1.75 14.43
N THR A 72 -2.57 -2.44 13.30
CA THR A 72 -2.62 -3.92 13.26
C THR A 72 -1.24 -4.55 13.48
N GLN A 73 -0.18 -3.91 12.98
CA GLN A 73 1.19 -4.41 13.14
C GLN A 73 1.68 -4.29 14.58
N ASP A 74 1.34 -3.19 15.26
CA ASP A 74 1.66 -2.98 16.68
C ASP A 74 0.94 -3.99 17.58
N ALA A 75 -0.30 -4.37 17.24
CA ALA A 75 -1.07 -5.37 17.98
C ALA A 75 -0.52 -6.80 17.86
N THR A 76 0.30 -7.09 16.84
CA THR A 76 0.90 -8.43 16.63
C THR A 76 2.31 -8.53 17.24
N THR A 77 2.94 -7.38 17.58
CA THR A 77 4.26 -7.31 18.24
C THR A 77 4.07 -7.15 19.76
N THR A 78 3.29 -8.03 20.39
CA THR A 78 3.21 -8.17 21.85
C THR A 78 2.81 -9.63 22.15
N GLU A 79 3.70 -10.57 21.83
CA GLU A 79 3.69 -11.96 22.33
C GLU A 79 5.13 -12.46 22.50
#